data_AF-A0A535JKY3-F1
#
_entry.id   AF-A0A535JKY3-F1
#
_cell.length_a   1.000
_cell.length_b   1.000
_cell.length_c   1.000
_cell.angle_alpha   90.00
_cell.angle_beta   90.00
_cell.angle_gamma   90.00
#
_symmetry.space_group_name_H-M   'P 1'
#
loop_
_entity.id
_entity.type
_entity.pdbx_description
1 polymer ?
#
loop_
_entity_poly.entity_id
_entity_poly.type
_entity_poly.pdbx_seq_one_letter_code
_entity_poly.pdbx_strand_id
1 'polypeptide(L)' 'MDRLVHRVCVAKDHQQLALFDSASSWAPNSLTFIDGEWAYCPAGKPDRHEWRPVEARRYEEIRDEVEERVRTRA' A
#
# COMPACT_ATOMS: atom_id res chain seq x y z
N MET A 1 -5.33 7.17 -14.50
CA MET A 1 -6.25 7.38 -13.37
C MET A 1 -5.37 7.78 -12.20
N ASP A 2 -5.35 9.07 -11.84
CA ASP A 2 -4.56 9.53 -10.69
C ASP A 2 -5.27 9.11 -9.40
N ARG A 3 -5.02 7.88 -8.95
CA ARG A 3 -5.54 7.40 -7.66
C ARG A 3 -4.71 8.05 -6.56
N LEU A 4 -5.21 9.16 -6.02
CA LEU A 4 -4.64 9.78 -4.84
C LEU A 4 -4.97 8.93 -3.62
N VAL A 5 -3.95 8.51 -2.90
CA VAL A 5 -4.03 7.69 -1.69
C VAL A 5 -4.03 8.60 -0.48
N HIS A 6 -5.01 8.41 0.40
CA HIS A 6 -5.22 9.22 1.60
C HIS A 6 -4.85 8.47 2.89
N ARG A 7 -4.64 7.15 2.79
CA ARG A 7 -4.37 6.28 3.93
C ARG A 7 -3.35 5.21 3.56
N VAL A 8 -2.44 4.91 4.49
CA VAL A 8 -1.47 3.83 4.33
C VAL A 8 -1.64 2.83 5.47
N CYS A 9 -1.63 1.55 5.13
CA CYS A 9 -1.65 0.47 6.12
C CYS A 9 -0.32 0.47 6.86
N VAL A 10 -0.35 0.56 8.19
CA VAL A 10 0.81 0.52 9.09
C VAL A 10 0.87 -0.76 9.95
N ALA A 11 -0.10 -1.66 9.78
CA ALA A 11 -0.12 -2.94 10.49
C ALA A 11 1.22 -3.67 10.31
N LYS A 12 1.81 -4.14 11.43
CA LYS A 12 3.17 -4.69 11.47
C LYS A 12 3.37 -5.81 10.46
N ASP A 13 2.43 -6.74 10.37
CA ASP A 13 2.50 -7.90 9.46
C ASP A 13 2.23 -7.54 7.99
N HIS A 14 1.86 -6.29 7.71
CA HIS A 14 1.64 -5.76 6.37
C HIS A 14 2.75 -4.81 5.90
N GLN A 15 3.78 -4.58 6.72
CA GLN A 15 4.95 -3.75 6.37
C GLN A 15 6.00 -4.54 5.59
N GLN A 16 5.56 -5.32 4.62
CA GLN A 16 6.41 -6.11 3.74
C GLN A 16 5.90 -5.92 2.31
N LEU A 17 6.81 -5.99 1.35
CA LEU A 17 6.40 -6.06 -0.04
C LEU A 17 5.67 -7.37 -0.27
N ALA A 18 4.59 -7.31 -1.05
CA ALA A 18 3.99 -8.52 -1.58
C ALA A 18 5.11 -9.37 -2.21
N LEU A 19 5.21 -10.63 -1.83
CA LEU A 19 6.21 -11.58 -2.39
C LEU A 19 6.00 -11.86 -3.88
N PHE A 20 4.96 -11.27 -4.47
CA PHE A 20 4.50 -11.47 -5.82
C PHE A 20 4.75 -10.18 -6.61
N ASP A 21 5.05 -10.33 -7.89
CA ASP A 21 5.22 -9.20 -8.81
C ASP A 21 3.96 -8.32 -8.78
N SER A 22 4.07 -7.13 -8.21
CA SER A 22 2.96 -6.17 -8.07
C SER A 22 2.46 -5.65 -9.42
N ALA A 23 3.19 -5.90 -10.52
CA ALA A 23 2.76 -5.61 -11.89
C ALA A 23 1.91 -6.73 -12.53
N SER A 24 1.83 -7.91 -11.90
CA SER A 24 1.01 -9.01 -12.42
C SER A 24 -0.49 -8.77 -12.20
N SER A 25 -1.31 -9.09 -13.21
CA SER A 25 -2.78 -8.89 -13.16
C SER A 25 -3.52 -9.71 -12.10
N TRP A 26 -2.89 -10.77 -11.59
CA TRP A 26 -3.39 -11.63 -10.52
C TRP A 26 -2.84 -11.22 -9.14
N ALA A 27 -1.93 -10.24 -9.07
CA ALA A 27 -1.32 -9.82 -7.82
C ALA A 27 -2.39 -9.26 -6.86
N PRO A 28 -2.28 -9.53 -5.55
CA PRO A 28 -3.20 -8.95 -4.57
C PRO A 28 -3.19 -7.43 -4.71
N ASN A 29 -4.37 -6.83 -4.86
CA ASN A 29 -4.46 -5.40 -5.13
C ASN A 29 -4.03 -4.61 -3.89
N SER A 30 -2.87 -3.98 -3.97
CA SER A 30 -2.32 -3.15 -2.90
C SER A 30 -3.13 -1.86 -2.67
N LEU A 31 -4.06 -1.52 -3.58
CA LEU A 31 -5.00 -0.42 -3.42
C LEU A 31 -6.39 -0.94 -3.05
N THR A 32 -6.94 -0.38 -1.98
CA THR A 32 -8.32 -0.61 -1.53
C THR A 32 -9.06 0.71 -1.37
N PHE A 33 -10.38 0.66 -1.23
CA PHE A 33 -11.23 1.83 -1.09
C PHE A 33 -11.96 1.78 0.24
N ILE A 34 -11.74 2.78 1.09
CA ILE A 34 -12.22 2.80 2.48
C ILE A 34 -12.78 4.18 2.78
N ASP A 35 -14.01 4.23 3.29
CA ASP A 35 -14.71 5.47 3.65
C ASP A 35 -14.75 6.51 2.52
N GLY A 36 -14.80 6.08 1.25
CA GLY A 36 -14.81 7.00 0.11
C GLY A 36 -13.43 7.43 -0.38
N GLU A 37 -12.35 6.91 0.20
CA GLU A 37 -10.97 7.30 -0.11
C GLU A 37 -10.12 6.10 -0.54
N TRP A 38 -9.13 6.32 -1.41
CA TRP A 38 -8.15 5.28 -1.70
C TRP A 38 -7.18 5.10 -0.54
N ALA A 39 -6.89 3.83 -0.23
CA ALA A 39 -5.96 3.42 0.80
C ALA A 39 -4.98 2.39 0.23
N TYR A 40 -3.73 2.41 0.72
CA TYR A 40 -2.63 1.58 0.23
C TYR A 40 -2.14 0.59 1.30
N CYS A 41 -2.15 -0.71 0.98
CA CYS A 41 -1.54 -1.77 1.77
C CYS A 41 -0.33 -2.36 1.05
N PRO A 42 0.91 -2.22 1.58
CA PRO A 42 2.11 -2.73 0.92
C PRO A 42 2.09 -4.25 0.68
N ALA A 43 1.49 -5.00 1.62
CA ALA A 43 1.41 -6.44 1.55
C ALA A 43 0.21 -6.96 0.73
N GLY A 44 -0.71 -6.09 0.30
CA GLY A 44 -1.92 -6.48 -0.45
C GLY A 44 -2.81 -7.51 0.27
N LYS A 45 -2.73 -7.60 1.60
CA LYS A 45 -3.52 -8.54 2.41
C LYS A 45 -5.00 -8.14 2.47
N PRO A 46 -5.94 -9.10 2.58
CA PRO A 46 -7.37 -8.80 2.63
C PRO A 46 -7.92 -8.45 4.02
N ASP A 47 -7.19 -8.72 5.11
CA ASP A 47 -7.67 -8.61 6.50
C ASP A 47 -6.65 -7.94 7.43
N ARG A 48 -7.09 -7.44 8.60
CA ARG A 48 -6.24 -6.91 9.71
C ARG A 48 -5.43 -5.65 9.40
N HIS A 49 -6.01 -4.73 8.65
CA HIS A 49 -5.37 -3.45 8.40
C HIS A 49 -5.44 -2.49 9.58
N GLU A 50 -4.37 -1.74 9.77
CA GLU A 50 -4.32 -0.56 10.62
C GLU A 50 -4.05 0.63 9.70
N TRP A 51 -5.05 1.50 9.50
CA TRP A 51 -4.97 2.59 8.54
C TRP A 51 -4.51 3.87 9.20
N ARG A 52 -3.43 4.45 8.69
CA ARG A 52 -2.96 5.78 9.10
C ARG A 52 -3.29 6.80 8.00
N PRO A 53 -3.98 7.90 8.33
CA PRO A 53 -4.15 9.01 7.41
C PRO A 53 -2.81 9.61 6.99
N VAL A 54 -2.72 10.01 5.72
CA VAL A 54 -1.56 10.69 5.14
C VAL A 54 -2.03 11.82 4.25
N GLU A 55 -1.12 12.73 3.90
CA GLU A 55 -1.38 13.70 2.83
C GLU A 55 -1.65 12.97 1.51
N ALA A 56 -2.65 13.45 0.77
CA ALA A 56 -3.10 12.82 -0.47
C ALA A 56 -1.98 12.85 -1.51
N ARG A 57 -1.49 11.66 -1.90
CA ARG A 57 -0.36 11.52 -2.83
C ARG A 57 -0.62 10.46 -3.88
N ARG A 58 0.13 10.50 -4.97
CA ARG A 58 0.00 9.50 -6.04
C ARG A 58 0.40 8.13 -5.51
N TYR A 59 -0.35 7.12 -5.91
CA TYR A 59 -0.05 5.72 -5.56
C TYR A 59 1.40 5.33 -5.84
N GLU A 60 1.93 5.70 -7.02
CA GLU A 60 3.28 5.36 -7.45
C GLU A 60 4.34 5.93 -6.50
N GLU A 61 4.19 7.19 -6.07
CA GLU A 61 5.10 7.84 -5.12
C GLU A 61 5.11 7.13 -3.76
N ILE A 62 3.94 6.76 -3.24
CA ILE A 62 3.85 6.06 -1.96
C ILE A 62 4.41 4.63 -2.07
N ARG A 63 4.12 3.95 -3.18
CA ARG A 63 4.65 2.60 -3.43
C ARG A 63 6.17 2.63 -3.44
N ASP A 64 6.76 3.53 -4.22
CA ASP A 64 8.21 3.62 -4.39
C ASP A 64 8.91 3.98 -3.06
N GLU A 65 8.35 4.91 -2.29
CA GLU A 65 8.84 5.26 -0.94
C GLU A 65 8.77 4.07 0.03
N VAL A 66 7.67 3.31 0.02
CA VAL A 66 7.52 2.14 0.89
C VAL A 66 8.45 1.01 0.45
N GLU A 67 8.62 0.79 -0.85
CA GLU A 67 9.60 -0.16 -1.39
C GLU A 67 11.01 0.17 -0.94
N GLU A 68 11.42 1.43 -1.03
CA GLU A 68 12.73 1.88 -0.56
C GLU A 68 12.88 1.66 0.96
N ARG A 69 11.86 1.99 1.75
CA ARG A 69 11.87 1.79 3.21
C ARG A 69 11.96 0.33 3.61
N VAL A 70 11.29 -0.58 2.89
CA VAL A 70 11.36 -2.01 3.15
C VAL A 70 12.73 -2.56 2.75
N ARG A 71 13.29 -2.16 1.60
CA ARG A 71 14.63 -2.59 1.15
C ARG A 71 15.77 -2.11 2.05
N THR A 72 15.66 -0.92 2.64
CA THR A 72 16.68 -0.34 3.53
C THR A 72 16.61 -0.83 4.97
N ARG A 73 15.49 -1.44 5.38
CA ARG A 73 15.31 -2.06 6.70
C ARG A 73 15.57 -3.57 6.72
N ALA A 74 15.75 -4.19 5.56
CA ALA A 74 16.17 -5.58 5.39
C ALA A 74 17.71 -5.70 5.48
#